data_AF-A0A660WV69-F1
#
_entry.id   AF-A0A660WV69-F1
#
_cell.length_a   1.000
_cell.length_b   1.000
_cell.length_c   1.000
_cell.angle_alpha   90.00
_cell.angle_beta   90.00
_cell.angle_gamma   90.00
#
_symmetry.space_group_name_H-M   'P 1'
#
loop_
_entity.id
_entity.type
_entity.pdbx_description
1 polymer ?
#
loop_
_entity_poly.entity_id
_entity_poly.type
_entity_poly.pdbx_seq_one_letter_code
_entity_poly.pdbx_strand_id
1 'polypeptide(L)' 'MNKGGIMELTKNKMGSIFKCPHGIIHIRLKGITLHFTEEAFEEFSLMIKEANSKLMDINLKDLIKEDFYKDK' A
#
# COMPACT_ATOMS: atom_id res chain seq x y z
N MET A 1 15.52 -27.97 -9.50
CA MET A 1 15.07 -27.26 -10.73
C MET A 1 14.84 -25.80 -10.39
N ASN A 2 15.75 -24.92 -10.79
CA ASN A 2 15.63 -23.47 -10.59
C ASN A 2 14.51 -22.93 -11.48
N LYS A 3 13.32 -22.73 -10.90
CA LYS A 3 12.21 -22.02 -11.56
C LYS A 3 12.50 -20.52 -11.45
N GLY A 4 12.61 -19.86 -12.61
CA GLY A 4 12.95 -18.45 -12.86
C GLY A 4 12.84 -17.47 -11.67
N GLY A 5 13.91 -16.69 -11.47
CA GLY A 5 14.22 -15.88 -10.28
C GLY A 5 13.21 -14.81 -9.87
N ILE A 6 12.07 -15.25 -9.33
CA ILE A 6 11.15 -14.40 -8.60
C ILE A 6 11.71 -14.21 -7.19
N MET A 7 12.05 -12.98 -6.83
CA MET A 7 12.52 -12.61 -5.50
C MET A 7 11.35 -12.11 -4.66
N GLU A 8 11.07 -12.75 -3.52
CA GLU A 8 10.10 -12.24 -2.55
C GLU A 8 10.69 -11.00 -1.86
N LEU A 9 10.02 -9.86 -1.98
CA LEU A 9 10.42 -8.62 -1.32
C LEU A 9 9.82 -8.51 0.08
N THR A 10 8.56 -8.90 0.22
CA THR A 10 7.88 -8.92 1.53
C THR A 10 6.68 -9.84 1.50
N LYS A 11 6.31 -10.38 2.67
CA LYS A 11 5.11 -11.19 2.85
C LYS A 11 4.58 -11.07 4.26
N ASN A 12 3.27 -10.88 4.39
CA ASN A 12 2.56 -10.88 5.66
C ASN A 12 1.19 -11.57 5.52
N LYS A 13 0.37 -11.51 6.58
CA LYS A 13 -0.97 -12.12 6.60
C LYS A 13 -1.94 -11.49 5.58
N MET A 14 -1.67 -10.26 5.13
CA MET A 14 -2.54 -9.49 4.25
C MET A 14 -2.19 -9.68 2.77
N GLY A 15 -0.92 -9.90 2.46
CA GLY A 15 -0.44 -10.05 1.10
C GLY A 15 1.06 -10.30 0.97
N SER A 16 1.54 -10.26 -0.27
CA SER A 16 2.93 -10.52 -0.62
C SER A 16 3.36 -9.70 -1.83
N ILE A 17 4.60 -9.24 -1.84
CA ILE A 17 5.22 -8.49 -2.94
C ILE A 17 6.40 -9.27 -3.48
N PHE A 18 6.49 -9.40 -4.80
CA PHE A 18 7.56 -10.10 -5.49
C PHE A 18 8.15 -9.25 -6.62
N LYS A 19 9.44 -9.39 -6.85
CA LYS A 19 10.14 -8.85 -8.03
C LYS A 19 10.46 -9.99 -8.99
N CYS A 20 10.05 -9.85 -10.25
CA CYS A 20 10.30 -10.84 -11.30
C CYS A 20 11.61 -10.51 -12.06
N PRO A 21 12.22 -11.49 -12.78
CA PRO A 21 13.47 -11.33 -13.53
C PRO A 21 13.54 -10.24 -14.63
N HIS A 22 12.50 -9.43 -14.82
CA HIS A 22 12.41 -8.39 -15.85
C HIS A 22 12.01 -7.02 -15.27
N GLY A 23 12.21 -6.83 -13.97
CA GLY A 23 11.83 -5.58 -13.29
C GLY A 23 10.32 -5.39 -13.15
N ILE A 24 9.54 -6.47 -13.18
CA ILE A 24 8.11 -6.41 -12.91
C ILE A 24 7.87 -6.69 -11.42
N ILE A 25 7.12 -5.80 -10.77
CA ILE A 25 6.71 -5.94 -9.37
C ILE A 25 5.28 -6.48 -9.32
N HIS A 26 5.08 -7.56 -8.57
CA HIS A 26 3.77 -8.16 -8.33
C HIS A 26 3.35 -7.90 -6.88
N ILE A 27 2.20 -7.27 -6.68
CA ILE A 27 1.55 -7.16 -5.36
C ILE A 27 0.34 -8.09 -5.36
N ARG A 28 0.34 -9.08 -4.46
CA ARG A 28 -0.81 -9.95 -4.23
C ARG A 28 -1.48 -9.59 -2.91
N LEU A 29 -2.76 -9.29 -2.95
CA LEU A 29 -3.53 -8.91 -1.78
C LEU A 29 -4.95 -9.49 -1.88
N LYS A 30 -5.35 -10.36 -0.94
CA LYS A 30 -6.70 -10.94 -0.84
C LYS A 30 -7.30 -11.43 -2.17
N GLY A 31 -6.52 -12.13 -3.00
CA GLY A 31 -6.97 -12.68 -4.28
C GLY A 31 -6.85 -11.72 -5.48
N ILE A 32 -6.46 -10.46 -5.25
CA ILE A 32 -6.13 -9.49 -6.30
C ILE A 32 -4.62 -9.55 -6.53
N THR A 33 -4.21 -9.52 -7.80
CA THR A 33 -2.80 -9.34 -8.18
C THR A 33 -2.67 -8.08 -9.02
N LEU A 34 -1.81 -7.17 -8.59
CA LEU A 34 -1.42 -5.98 -9.32
C LEU A 34 -0.03 -6.21 -9.92
N HIS A 35 0.14 -5.77 -11.16
CA HIS A 35 1.38 -5.88 -11.92
C HIS A 35 1.88 -4.48 -12.24
N PHE A 36 3.13 -4.18 -11.92
CA PHE A 36 3.74 -2.89 -12.15
C PHE A 36 5.10 -3.06 -12.84
N THR A 37 5.47 -2.08 -13.66
CA THR A 37 6.89 -1.77 -13.89
C THR A 37 7.50 -1.19 -12.61
N GLU A 38 8.83 -1.18 -12.47
CA GLU A 38 9.47 -0.59 -11.27
C GLU A 38 9.07 0.88 -11.08
N GLU A 39 9.11 1.67 -12.14
CA GLU A 39 8.74 3.10 -12.11
C GLU A 39 7.30 3.32 -11.66
N ALA A 40 6.34 2.58 -12.23
CA ALA A 40 4.94 2.68 -11.82
C ALA A 40 4.71 2.21 -10.37
N PHE A 41 5.51 1.25 -9.89
CA PHE A 41 5.46 0.82 -8.50
C PHE A 41 5.99 1.90 -7.55
N GLU A 42 7.06 2.60 -7.92
CA GLU A 42 7.60 3.73 -7.15
C GLU A 42 6.57 4.85 -7.04
N GLU A 43 5.97 5.28 -8.14
CA GLU A 43 4.90 6.29 -8.13
C GLU A 43 3.70 5.84 -7.30
N PHE A 44 3.25 4.59 -7.47
CA PHE A 44 2.18 4.02 -6.65
C PHE A 44 2.51 4.06 -5.16
N SER A 45 3.75 3.71 -4.77
CA SER A 45 4.17 3.73 -3.37
C SER A 45 4.15 5.15 -2.77
N LEU A 46 4.51 6.17 -3.56
CA LEU A 46 4.43 7.58 -3.17
C LEU A 46 2.99 8.02 -2.99
N MET A 47 2.11 7.68 -3.93
CA MET A 47 0.67 7.98 -3.82
C MET A 47 0.05 7.37 -2.57
N ILE A 48 0.38 6.11 -2.25
CA ILE A 48 -0.11 5.45 -1.03
C ILE A 48 0.44 6.12 0.23
N LYS A 49 1.72 6.50 0.23
CA LYS A 49 2.34 7.23 1.36
C LYS A 49 1.64 8.56 1.60
N GLU A 50 1.37 9.31 0.54
CA GLU A 50 0.66 10.60 0.60
C GLU A 50 -0.78 10.42 1.05
N ALA A 51 -1.51 9.44 0.50
CA ALA A 51 -2.87 9.11 0.91
C ALA A 51 -2.93 8.71 2.39
N ASN A 52 -2.01 7.89 2.86
CA ASN A 52 -1.91 7.53 4.28
C ASN A 52 -1.62 8.75 5.16
N SER A 53 -0.71 9.64 4.75
CA SER A 53 -0.44 10.89 5.48
C SER A 53 -1.71 11.74 5.59
N LYS A 54 -2.39 11.96 4.46
CA LYS A 54 -3.63 12.74 4.41
C LYS A 54 -4.73 12.12 5.27
N LEU A 55 -4.89 10.80 5.25
CA LEU A 55 -5.87 10.10 6.10
C LEU A 55 -5.56 10.24 7.59
N MET A 56 -4.28 10.25 7.99
CA MET A 56 -3.88 10.52 9.37
C MET A 56 -4.12 11.98 9.76
N ASP A 57 -3.89 12.91 8.82
CA ASP A 57 -4.17 14.35 9.02
C ASP A 57 -5.67 14.63 9.17
N ILE A 58 -6.52 13.84 8.50
CA ILE A 58 -7.99 13.95 8.51
C ILE A 58 -8.59 13.49 9.86
N ASN A 59 -7.84 12.92 10.80
CA ASN A 59 -8.42 12.27 12.00
C ASN A 59 -7.81 12.65 13.37
N LEU A 60 -7.55 13.94 13.60
CA LEU A 60 -7.50 14.48 14.97
C LEU A 60 -8.34 15.75 15.13
N LYS A 61 -8.28 16.66 14.15
CA LYS A 61 -8.98 17.95 14.24
C LYS A 61 -10.48 17.86 13.96
N ASP A 62 -10.90 16.89 13.14
CA ASP A 62 -12.30 16.73 12.76
C ASP A 62 -13.07 15.81 13.73
N LEU A 63 -12.39 14.84 14.37
CA LEU A 63 -12.98 14.04 15.47
C LEU A 63 -13.24 14.88 16.74
N ILE A 64 -12.34 15.81 17.09
CA ILE A 64 -12.48 16.62 18.31
C ILE A 64 -13.60 17.67 18.18
N LYS A 65 -13.96 18.10 16.98
CA LYS A 65 -14.99 19.14 16.78
C LYS A 65 -16.43 18.64 16.90
N GLU A 66 -16.68 17.35 16.68
CA GLU A 66 -18.05 16.82 16.72
C GLU A 66 -18.55 16.48 18.14
N ASP A 67 -17.66 16.15 19.09
CA ASP A 67 -18.06 15.74 20.44
C ASP A 67 -18.15 16.88 21.48
N PHE A 68 -17.60 18.08 21.21
CA PHE A 68 -17.58 19.18 22.19
C PHE A 68 -18.77 20.15 22.13
N TYR A 69 -19.75 19.92 21.25
CA TYR A 69 -20.91 20.81 21.06
C TYR A 69 -22.26 20.07 21.06
N LYS A 70 -22.51 19.21 22.04
CA LYS A 70 -23.87 18.79 22.39
C LYS A 70 -24.05 18.61 23.89
N ASP A 71 -24.11 19.73 24.61
CA ASP A 71 -24.97 19.86 25.80
C ASP A 71 -25.28 21.35 25.98
N LYS A 72 -26.42 21.75 25.42
CA LYS A 72 -27.15 22.97 25.77
C LYS A 72 -28.44 22.54 26.45
#